data_AF-A0A958G402-F1
#
_entry.id   AF-A0A958G402-F1
#
_cell.length_a   1.000
_cell.length_b   1.000
_cell.length_c   1.000
_cell.angle_alpha   90.00
_cell.angle_beta   90.00
_cell.angle_gamma   90.00
#
_symmetry.space_group_name_H-M   'P 1'
#
loop_
_entity.id
_entity.type
_entity.pdbx_description
1 polymer ?
#
loop_
_entity_poly.entity_id
_entity_poly.type
_entity_poly.pdbx_seq_one_letter_code
_entity_poly.pdbx_strand_id
1 'polypeptide(L)'
;SCHDDIEEAIGTARTVHAAVTAGRRCLSCHSPHNAAQRALLKFPDGELCLDCHDGSAKPGGEVAADIKSKVKNRKFIHDPAAEGDCLSCHPPHYSSKAGLLTEAFPAGLYA
;
A
#
# COMPACT_ATOMS: atom_id res chain seq x y z
N SER A 1 7.06 18.64 13.25
CA SER A 1 5.94 18.31 12.36
C SER A 1 4.86 17.67 13.25
N CYS A 2 3.73 17.17 12.73
CA CYS A 2 2.69 16.52 13.57
C CYS A 2 2.77 14.98 13.54
N HIS A 3 3.48 14.41 12.56
CA HIS A 3 3.70 12.98 12.37
C HIS A 3 5.21 12.73 12.22
N ASP A 4 5.96 13.17 13.23
CA ASP A 4 7.44 13.17 13.21
C ASP A 4 7.99 11.73 13.12
N ASP A 5 7.29 10.77 13.71
CA ASP A 5 7.60 9.34 13.64
C ASP A 5 7.55 8.81 12.20
N ILE A 6 6.50 9.19 11.45
CA ILE A 6 6.34 8.82 10.04
C ILE A 6 7.37 9.53 9.17
N GLU A 7 7.65 10.81 9.44
CA GLU A 7 8.65 11.58 8.71
C GLU A 7 10.06 11.00 8.88
N GLU A 8 10.47 10.67 10.10
CA GLU A 8 11.76 10.05 10.39
C GLU A 8 11.87 8.66 9.73
N ALA A 9 10.83 7.85 9.85
CA ALA A 9 10.84 6.50 9.30
C ALA A 9 10.88 6.50 7.77
N ILE A 10 10.15 7.41 7.11
CA ILE A 10 10.23 7.59 5.65
C ILE A 10 11.64 8.07 5.23
N GLY A 11 12.30 8.90 6.03
CA GLY A 11 13.65 9.39 5.74
C GLY A 11 14.74 8.31 5.83
N THR A 12 14.49 7.20 6.51
CA THR A 12 15.51 6.19 6.85
C THR A 12 15.19 4.77 6.37
N ALA A 13 13.94 4.48 6.03
CA ALA A 13 13.52 3.14 5.64
C ALA A 13 14.10 2.70 4.29
N ARG A 14 14.35 1.39 4.16
CA ARG A 14 14.85 0.78 2.93
C ARG A 14 13.87 0.90 1.77
N THR A 15 12.58 0.73 2.03
CA THR A 15 11.53 0.83 1.02
C THR A 15 10.47 1.78 1.53
N VAL A 16 10.20 2.83 0.77
CA VAL A 16 9.18 3.82 1.07
C VAL A 16 8.14 3.74 -0.02
N HIS A 17 6.87 3.79 0.37
CA HIS A 17 5.79 3.82 -0.59
C HIS A 17 5.79 5.18 -1.32
N ALA A 18 5.99 5.14 -2.63
CA ALA A 18 6.06 6.34 -3.45
C ALA A 18 4.81 7.25 -3.31
N ALA A 19 3.64 6.68 -3.02
CA ALA A 19 2.41 7.45 -2.78
C ALA A 19 2.51 8.43 -1.60
N VAL A 20 3.41 8.19 -0.65
CA VAL A 20 3.61 9.07 0.52
C VAL A 20 4.57 10.21 0.20
N THR A 21 5.53 9.99 -0.70
CA THR A 21 6.56 10.98 -1.05
C THR A 21 6.23 11.79 -2.30
N ALA A 22 5.49 11.21 -3.25
CA ALA A 22 5.04 11.89 -4.46
C ALA A 22 3.98 12.94 -4.12
N GLY A 23 4.39 14.22 -4.09
CA GLY A 23 3.50 15.35 -3.93
C GLY A 23 2.74 15.42 -2.60
N ARG A 24 3.33 14.96 -1.49
CA ARG A 24 2.74 14.97 -0.11
C ARG A 24 1.29 14.47 -0.06
N ARG A 25 1.01 13.32 -0.67
CA ARG A 25 -0.36 12.82 -0.83
C ARG A 25 -0.82 11.90 0.30
N CYS A 26 -0.52 12.24 1.56
CA CYS A 26 -1.11 11.57 2.74
C CYS A 26 -2.64 11.49 2.64
N LEU A 27 -3.23 12.54 2.04
CA LEU A 27 -4.66 12.68 1.78
C LEU A 27 -5.18 11.78 0.65
N SER A 28 -4.33 11.08 -0.11
CA SER A 28 -4.81 10.04 -1.05
C SER A 28 -5.41 8.86 -0.30
N CYS A 29 -4.88 8.55 0.88
CA CYS A 29 -5.33 7.43 1.70
C CYS A 29 -6.18 7.87 2.89
N HIS A 30 -5.80 8.98 3.54
CA HIS A 30 -6.44 9.43 4.77
C HIS A 30 -7.45 10.57 4.55
N SER A 31 -8.49 10.58 5.35
CA SER A 31 -9.32 11.75 5.63
C SER A 31 -8.77 12.46 6.87
N PRO A 32 -8.52 13.78 6.84
CA PRO A 32 -7.84 14.45 7.95
C PRO A 32 -8.73 14.63 9.19
N HIS A 33 -10.05 14.54 9.05
CA HIS A 33 -10.98 14.88 10.14
C HIS A 33 -11.85 13.70 10.59
N ASN A 34 -12.29 12.86 9.65
CA ASN A 34 -13.20 11.77 9.96
C ASN A 34 -13.22 10.73 8.83
N ALA A 35 -13.26 9.45 9.20
CA ALA A 35 -13.62 8.38 8.28
C ALA A 35 -14.26 7.21 9.05
N ALA A 36 -15.01 6.38 8.33
CA ALA A 36 -15.59 5.16 8.89
C ALA A 36 -14.54 4.07 9.17
N GLN A 37 -13.39 4.14 8.50
CA GLN A 37 -12.33 3.15 8.62
C GLN A 37 -11.32 3.53 9.70
N ARG A 38 -10.62 2.52 10.24
CA ARG A 38 -9.53 2.73 11.21
C ARG A 38 -8.44 3.62 10.61
N ALA A 39 -7.73 4.35 11.48
CA ALA A 39 -6.68 5.29 11.07
C ALA A 39 -7.15 6.36 10.05
N LEU A 40 -8.46 6.64 10.01
CA LEU A 40 -9.06 7.62 9.11
C LEU A 40 -8.90 7.30 7.61
N LEU A 41 -8.83 6.02 7.21
CA LEU A 41 -8.75 5.64 5.80
C LEU A 41 -10.05 5.98 5.06
N LYS A 42 -9.93 6.46 3.81
CA LYS A 42 -11.07 6.85 2.97
C LYS A 42 -11.94 5.66 2.56
N PHE A 43 -11.30 4.51 2.32
CA PHE A 43 -11.94 3.27 1.87
C PHE A 43 -11.35 2.07 2.62
N PRO A 44 -12.05 0.91 2.66
CA PRO A 44 -11.47 -0.33 3.14
C PRO A 44 -10.18 -0.71 2.39
N ASP A 45 -9.28 -1.44 3.04
CA ASP A 45 -7.91 -1.72 2.58
C ASP A 45 -7.83 -2.12 1.10
N GLY A 46 -8.53 -3.19 0.72
CA GLY A 46 -8.50 -3.71 -0.65
C GLY A 46 -9.03 -2.70 -1.67
N GLU A 47 -10.11 -1.99 -1.36
CA GLU A 47 -10.65 -0.94 -2.24
C GLU A 47 -9.65 0.20 -2.39
N LEU A 48 -9.07 0.66 -1.28
CA LEU A 48 -8.12 1.76 -1.27
C LEU A 48 -6.85 1.45 -2.07
N CYS A 49 -6.25 0.29 -1.84
CA CYS A 49 -5.02 -0.11 -2.50
C CYS A 49 -5.25 -0.36 -4.00
N LEU A 50 -6.33 -1.04 -4.36
CA LEU A 50 -6.65 -1.41 -5.75
C LEU A 50 -7.27 -0.27 -6.56
N ASP A 51 -7.54 0.89 -5.94
CA ASP A 51 -7.85 2.12 -6.66
C ASP A 51 -6.61 2.66 -7.40
N CYS A 52 -5.42 2.54 -6.81
CA CYS A 52 -4.17 2.93 -7.49
C CYS A 52 -3.50 1.74 -8.21
N HIS A 53 -3.48 0.57 -7.58
CA HIS A 53 -2.77 -0.62 -8.08
C HIS A 53 -3.56 -1.41 -9.13
N ASP A 54 -4.11 -0.70 -10.12
CA ASP A 54 -4.88 -1.26 -11.23
C ASP A 54 -4.16 -1.20 -12.58
N GLY A 55 -2.90 -0.75 -12.59
CA GLY A 55 -2.08 -0.61 -13.79
C GLY A 55 -2.43 0.60 -14.66
N SER A 56 -3.37 1.44 -14.24
CA SER A 56 -3.72 2.66 -14.96
C SER A 56 -2.92 3.86 -14.45
N ALA A 57 -2.72 4.86 -15.32
CA ALA A 57 -2.11 6.11 -14.94
C ALA A 57 -3.05 6.94 -14.05
N LYS A 58 -2.53 7.44 -12.93
CA LYS A 58 -3.27 8.33 -12.01
C LYS A 58 -3.05 9.80 -12.38
N PRO A 59 -3.85 10.74 -11.81
CA PRO A 59 -3.63 12.16 -12.02
C PRO A 59 -2.23 12.60 -11.56
N GLY A 60 -1.34 12.85 -12.53
CA GLY A 60 0.10 13.05 -12.32
C GLY A 60 0.98 12.16 -13.21
N GLY A 61 0.38 11.18 -13.90
CA GLY A 61 1.06 10.30 -14.85
C GLY A 61 1.74 9.10 -14.20
N GLU A 62 1.69 8.98 -12.87
CA GLU A 62 2.24 7.83 -12.15
C GLU A 62 1.40 6.58 -12.43
N VAL A 63 2.08 5.46 -12.64
CA VAL A 63 1.46 4.15 -12.83
C VAL A 63 1.95 3.24 -11.71
N ALA A 64 1.03 2.82 -10.84
CA ALA A 64 1.35 1.82 -9.83
C ALA A 64 1.30 0.41 -10.43
N ALA A 65 1.97 -0.54 -9.80
CA ALA A 65 1.93 -1.93 -10.23
C ALA A 65 0.49 -2.44 -10.30
N ASP A 66 0.15 -3.17 -11.38
CA ASP A 66 -1.17 -3.79 -11.54
C ASP A 66 -1.31 -5.02 -10.62
N ILE A 67 -1.69 -4.77 -9.37
CA ILE A 67 -1.98 -5.81 -8.38
C ILE A 67 -3.43 -6.29 -8.53
N LYS A 68 -4.34 -5.40 -8.94
CA LYS A 68 -5.77 -5.71 -9.14
C LYS A 68 -5.97 -6.86 -10.11
N SER A 69 -5.30 -6.83 -11.25
CA SER A 69 -5.38 -7.94 -12.22
C SER A 69 -4.69 -9.19 -11.69
N LYS A 70 -3.60 -9.07 -10.93
CA LYS A 70 -2.90 -10.23 -10.35
C LYS A 70 -3.78 -10.93 -9.32
N VAL A 71 -4.46 -10.18 -8.46
CA VAL A 71 -5.36 -10.72 -7.45
C VAL A 71 -6.59 -11.39 -8.09
N LYS A 72 -7.15 -10.79 -9.14
CA LYS A 72 -8.35 -11.34 -9.80
C LYS A 72 -8.10 -12.54 -10.72
N ASN A 73 -6.94 -12.61 -11.37
CA ASN A 73 -6.72 -13.54 -12.48
C ASN A 73 -5.79 -14.72 -12.15
N ARG A 74 -5.39 -14.89 -10.88
CA ARG A 74 -4.55 -16.01 -10.45
C ARG A 74 -5.42 -17.20 -10.02
N LYS A 75 -5.02 -18.40 -10.44
CA LYS A 75 -5.71 -19.66 -10.10
C LYS A 75 -5.61 -20.02 -8.62
N PHE A 76 -4.48 -19.68 -8.01
CA PHE A 76 -4.19 -19.91 -6.59
C PHE A 76 -3.76 -18.59 -6.00
N ILE A 77 -4.61 -18.03 -5.15
CA ILE A 77 -4.38 -16.79 -4.44
C ILE A 77 -4.49 -17.08 -2.95
N HIS A 78 -3.66 -16.38 -2.17
CA HIS A 78 -3.73 -16.46 -0.72
C HIS A 78 -4.95 -15.69 -0.22
N ASP A 79 -5.75 -16.31 0.65
CA ASP A 79 -7.05 -15.79 1.08
C ASP A 79 -7.03 -14.30 1.51
N PRO A 80 -6.06 -13.82 2.32
CA PRO A 80 -6.01 -12.40 2.68
C PRO A 80 -5.97 -11.46 1.47
N ALA A 81 -5.20 -11.82 0.43
CA ALA A 81 -5.13 -11.01 -0.78
C ALA A 81 -6.42 -11.08 -1.61
N ALA A 82 -7.12 -12.22 -1.61
CA ALA A 82 -8.41 -12.38 -2.27
C ALA A 82 -9.54 -11.61 -1.56
N GLU A 83 -9.46 -11.52 -0.23
CA GLU A 83 -10.39 -10.82 0.65
C GLU A 83 -10.09 -9.32 0.75
N GLY A 84 -8.96 -8.87 0.18
CA GLY A 84 -8.56 -7.47 0.19
C GLY A 84 -7.86 -7.01 1.48
N ASP A 85 -7.46 -7.94 2.35
CA ASP A 85 -6.62 -7.69 3.52
C ASP A 85 -5.16 -7.50 3.09
N CYS A 86 -4.86 -6.30 2.60
CA CYS A 86 -3.53 -5.94 2.12
C CYS A 86 -2.58 -5.62 3.28
N LEU A 87 -3.12 -5.00 4.35
CA LEU A 87 -2.30 -4.41 5.42
C LEU A 87 -1.72 -5.44 6.39
N SER A 88 -2.28 -6.65 6.46
CA SER A 88 -1.72 -7.74 7.27
C SER A 88 -0.27 -8.09 6.91
N CYS A 89 0.11 -7.90 5.65
CA CYS A 89 1.47 -8.15 5.18
C CYS A 89 2.16 -6.91 4.62
N HIS A 90 1.40 -5.89 4.18
CA HIS A 90 1.96 -4.71 3.55
C HIS A 90 1.85 -3.43 4.38
N PRO A 91 2.93 -2.97 5.03
CA PRO A 91 2.97 -1.64 5.65
C PRO A 91 2.84 -0.55 4.58
N PRO A 92 1.84 0.35 4.65
CA PRO A 92 1.48 1.21 3.54
C PRO A 92 2.38 2.43 3.36
N HIS A 93 3.23 2.73 4.35
CA HIS A 93 4.11 3.90 4.33
C HIS A 93 5.56 3.53 3.98
N TYR A 94 6.10 2.54 4.66
CA TYR A 94 7.49 2.13 4.53
C TYR A 94 7.72 0.74 5.11
N SER A 95 8.81 0.09 4.71
CA SER A 95 9.29 -1.15 5.30
C SER A 95 10.82 -1.26 5.20
N SER A 96 11.39 -2.06 6.10
CA SER A 96 12.78 -2.55 5.99
C SER A 96 12.94 -3.65 4.92
N LYS A 97 11.83 -4.18 4.39
CA LYS A 97 11.78 -5.25 3.38
C LYS A 97 11.32 -4.70 2.03
N ALA A 98 11.76 -5.36 0.96
CA ALA A 98 11.35 -5.03 -0.40
C ALA A 98 9.84 -5.27 -0.58
N GLY A 99 9.20 -4.51 -1.47
CA GLY A 99 7.78 -4.67 -1.76
C GLY A 99 6.85 -4.26 -0.62
N LEU A 100 7.35 -3.45 0.34
CA LEU A 100 6.60 -3.04 1.53
C LEU A 100 6.04 -4.26 2.26
N LEU A 101 6.90 -5.18 2.70
CA LEU A 101 6.45 -6.38 3.42
C LEU A 101 6.81 -6.29 4.90
N THR A 102 5.99 -6.87 5.77
CA THR A 102 6.35 -7.04 7.19
C THR A 102 7.54 -7.99 7.36
N GLU A 103 7.61 -9.04 6.53
CA GLU A 103 8.67 -10.04 6.55
C GLU A 103 9.30 -10.27 5.17
N ALA A 104 10.49 -10.88 5.16
CA ALA A 104 11.13 -11.23 3.89
C ALA A 104 10.33 -12.33 3.18
N PHE A 105 9.98 -12.10 1.93
CA PHE A 105 9.35 -13.12 1.11
C PHE A 105 10.37 -14.23 0.78
N PRO A 106 10.10 -15.49 1.17
CA PRO A 106 11.07 -16.56 0.98
C PRO A 106 11.24 -16.88 -0.51
N ALA A 107 12.48 -16.88 -0.98
CA ALA A 107 12.80 -17.39 -2.31
C ALA A 107 12.55 -18.90 -2.35
N GLY A 108 11.66 -19.39 -3.21
CA GLY A 108 11.35 -20.82 -3.32
C GLY A 108 9.93 -21.09 -3.78
N LEU A 109 9.32 -22.15 -3.22
CA LEU A 109 8.00 -22.69 -3.62
C LEU A 109 6.84 -21.67 -3.63
N TYR A 110 7.01 -20.54 -2.95
CA TYR A 110 6.00 -19.50 -2.84
C TYR A 110 6.30 -18.26 -3.69
N ALA A 111 7.44 -18.22 -4.40
CA ALA A 111 7.87 -17.08 -5.20
C ALA A 111 7.33 -17.05 -6.64
#